data_AF-A0A376BLV3-F1
#
_entry.id   AF-A0A376BLV3-F1
#
_cell.length_a   1.000
_cell.length_b   1.000
_cell.length_c   1.000
_cell.angle_alpha   90.00
_cell.angle_beta   90.00
_cell.angle_gamma   90.00
#
_symmetry.space_group_name_H-M   'P 1'
#
loop_
_entity.id
_entity.type
_entity.pdbx_description
1 polymer ?
#
loop_
_entity_poly.entity_id
_entity_poly.type
_entity_poly.pdbx_seq_one_letter_code
_entity_poly.pdbx_strand_id
1 'polypeptide(L)' 'MSQKTRQAPKGFKWICTRYRKVRNNPNKVLDAHEYGHQAWCFLVRTKG' A
#
# COMPACT_ATOMS: atom_id res chain seq x y z
N MET A 1 -19.46 2.33 -13.50
CA MET A 1 -19.19 1.31 -12.45
C MET A 1 -18.95 2.04 -11.14
N SER A 2 -19.83 1.87 -10.14
CA SER A 2 -19.68 2.56 -8.85
C SER A 2 -18.52 1.91 -8.08
N GLN A 3 -17.35 2.54 -8.10
CA GLN A 3 -16.24 2.19 -7.22
C GLN A 3 -16.73 2.39 -5.79
N LYS A 4 -17.11 1.31 -5.10
CA LYS A 4 -17.18 1.31 -3.64
C LYS A 4 -15.81 1.72 -3.14
N THR A 5 -15.63 2.99 -2.84
CA THR A 5 -14.49 3.49 -2.08
C THR A 5 -14.52 2.72 -0.77
N ARG A 6 -13.65 1.70 -0.65
CA ARG A 6 -13.52 0.92 0.58
C ARG A 6 -12.98 1.88 1.63
N GLN A 7 -13.88 2.51 2.36
CA GLN A 7 -13.54 3.45 3.41
C GLN A 7 -12.65 2.71 4.41
N ALA A 8 -11.53 3.32 4.79
CA ALA A 8 -10.68 2.72 5.79
C ALA A 8 -11.45 2.68 7.14
N PRO A 9 -11.34 1.59 7.92
CA PRO A 9 -11.89 1.54 9.27
C PRO A 9 -11.41 2.72 10.13
N LYS A 10 -12.20 3.11 11.14
CA LYS A 10 -11.83 4.19 12.07
C LYS A 10 -10.45 3.91 12.68
N GLY A 11 -9.57 4.91 12.64
CA GLY A 11 -8.20 4.78 13.13
C GLY A 11 -7.20 4.19 12.13
N PHE A 12 -7.60 3.99 10.87
CA PHE A 12 -6.73 3.51 9.79
C PHE A 12 -6.88 4.37 8.52
N LYS A 13 -5.88 4.28 7.65
CA LYS A 13 -5.89 4.83 6.30
C LYS A 13 -5.26 3.84 5.32
N TRP A 14 -5.75 3.84 4.09
CA TRP A 14 -5.10 3.14 2.99
C TRP A 14 -3.90 3.97 2.50
N ILE A 15 -2.73 3.35 2.45
CA ILE A 15 -1.54 3.92 1.82
C ILE A 15 -1.18 3.05 0.64
N CYS A 16 -1.26 3.64 -0.55
CA CYS A 16 -0.88 2.98 -1.79
C CYS A 16 0.49 3.50 -2.26
N THR A 17 1.41 2.58 -2.57
CA THR A 17 2.75 2.89 -3.08
C THR A 17 3.15 1.92 -4.17
N ARG A 18 3.78 2.43 -5.24
CA ARG A 18 4.37 1.59 -6.29
C ARG A 18 5.61 0.84 -5.79
N TYR A 19 6.43 1.53 -5.01
CA TYR A 19 7.71 1.02 -4.54
C TYR A 19 7.66 0.69 -3.04
N ARG A 20 8.25 -0.43 -2.64
CA ARG A 20 8.46 -0.75 -1.22
C ARG A 20 9.83 -1.39 -0.98
N LYS A 21 10.42 -1.12 0.18
CA LYS A 21 11.67 -1.77 0.61
C LYS A 21 11.39 -3.14 1.21
N VAL A 22 12.29 -4.09 0.98
CA VAL A 22 12.21 -5.41 1.59
C VAL A 22 12.63 -5.30 3.06
N ARG A 23 11.81 -5.83 3.97
CA ARG A 23 12.16 -5.90 5.39
C ARG A 23 13.47 -6.67 5.55
N ASN A 24 14.40 -6.14 6.33
CA ASN A 24 15.74 -6.68 6.57
C ASN A 24 16.70 -6.64 5.35
N ASN A 25 16.32 -6.02 4.24
CA ASN A 25 17.25 -5.73 3.13
C ASN A 25 16.94 -4.34 2.54
N PRO A 26 17.50 -3.25 3.12
CA PRO A 26 17.17 -1.88 2.71
C PRO A 26 17.65 -1.52 1.30
N ASN A 27 18.60 -2.28 0.75
CA ASN A 27 19.14 -2.09 -0.60
C ASN A 27 18.24 -2.71 -1.68
N LYS A 28 17.25 -3.52 -1.28
CA LYS A 28 16.29 -4.14 -2.21
C LYS A 28 14.95 -3.40 -2.17
N VAL A 29 14.53 -2.93 -3.34
CA VAL A 29 13.23 -2.29 -3.59
C VAL A 29 12.43 -3.19 -4.53
N LEU A 30 11.12 -3.32 -4.28
CA LEU A 30 10.18 -4.02 -5.16
C LEU A 30 9.30 -3.00 -5.87
N ASP A 31 9.13 -3.13 -7.18
CA ASP A 31 8.17 -2.37 -7.99
C ASP A 31 6.90 -3.20 -8.20
N ALA A 32 5.73 -2.63 -7.90
CA ALA A 32 4.44 -3.29 -8.11
C ALA A 32 4.21 -3.77 -9.56
N HIS A 33 4.75 -3.04 -10.54
CA HIS A 33 4.56 -3.34 -11.96
C HIS A 33 5.17 -4.70 -12.34
N GLU A 34 6.29 -5.09 -11.73
CA GLU A 34 6.93 -6.39 -11.94
C GLU A 34 6.01 -7.57 -11.56
N TYR A 35 4.96 -7.28 -10.78
CA TYR A 35 3.97 -8.24 -10.31
C TYR A 35 2.59 -8.04 -10.95
N GLY A 36 2.48 -7.22 -12.01
CA GLY A 36 1.21 -6.95 -12.69
C GLY A 36 0.24 -6.06 -11.92
N HIS A 37 0.73 -5.32 -10.91
CA HIS A 37 -0.08 -4.39 -10.12
C HIS A 37 0.35 -2.94 -10.36
N GLN A 38 -0.59 -2.00 -10.33
CA GLN A 38 -0.28 -0.57 -10.43
C GLN A 38 0.37 -0.03 -9.14
N ALA A 39 -0.07 -0.53 -7.98
CA ALA A 39 0.47 -0.16 -6.67
C ALA A 39 0.14 -1.22 -5.62
N TRP A 40 0.95 -1.25 -4.56
CA TRP A 40 0.65 -1.96 -3.31
C TRP A 40 -0.18 -1.07 -2.40
N CYS A 41 -1.30 -1.55 -1.86
CA CYS A 41 -2.11 -0.80 -0.91
C CYS A 41 -2.11 -1.49 0.46
N PHE A 42 -1.70 -0.74 1.49
CA PHE A 42 -1.62 -1.23 2.87
C PHE A 42 -2.58 -0.46 3.75
N LEU A 43 -3.22 -1.16 4.69
CA LEU A 43 -3.99 -0.52 5.75
C LEU A 43 -3.04 -0.14 6.88
N VAL A 44 -2.87 1.17 7.12
CA VAL A 44 -1.93 1.71 8.11
C VAL A 44 -2.70 2.43 9.20
N ARG A 45 -2.33 2.22 10.46
CA ARG A 45 -2.94 2.92 11.60
C ARG A 45 -2.64 4.42 11.51
N THR A 46 -3.67 5.27 11.54
CA THR A 46 -3.48 6.71 11.73
C THR A 46 -2.99 6.93 13.16
N LYS A 47 -1.91 7.70 13.34
CA LYS A 47 -1.50 8.14 14.68
C LYS A 47 -2.69 8.89 15.29
N GLY A 48 -3.17 8.39 16.43
CA GLY A 48 -4.23 9.03 17.21
C GLY A 48 -3.69 10.26 17.94
#